data_AF-A0A673WXC5-F1
#
_entry.id   AF-A0A673WXC5-F1
#
_cell.length_a   1.000
_cell.length_b   1.000
_cell.length_c   1.000
_cell.angle_alpha   90.00
_cell.angle_beta   90.00
_cell.angle_gamma   90.00
#
_symmetry.space_group_name_H-M   'P 1'
#
loop_
_entity.id
_entity.type
_entity.pdbx_description
1 polymer ?
#
loop_
_entity_poly.entity_id
_entity_poly.type
_entity_poly.pdbx_seq_one_letter_code
_entity_poly.pdbx_strand_id
1 'polypeptide(L)'
;MGLPTLEFSDSFLDSPDFRERLKYHEIELDRTNKFIKELIKDGNMLITALKNLSTAVQKFSQSLQEFQFECIGDAETDDEVNIAQSFKEFSQLLNTVEEERRRLIQNADDVLIAPLEKFRKEQIGAAKEGKKKFDKETEKYYTVLEKHLALSSRKKEPFLQEADTQIDKERQVFYDASLEYVFKIQEVQEKKKFEFVEPLLAFLQGLFTFYHEGYELAHEFEPYKQQLQFNLQNTRNNFVSTKQEVEKLMKRIRSADQDYKPPGQWTMEGFLYVQEKRPLGCTWTRHYCTYEKSSKTFTMTNFETKSAGKQVVPSEMFKLKSCIRRKTDSIDKRFCFDIEVVERHGIVTLQALSESNRRLWLEAMDGKEPVRNLSRLISSLPLLGQLRTFPPLVCLCDLIGINTLGLYRIGGVNSKPLLSLSLPFTHSPSLSVILSLSLSLSPFPDQCGAIYRKYQINVELYTGSTRSMAVHALVHKLPERNKEMMELLIKHLVTVSTHSQFNLMTVSNLGVIFGPTLMRSQEETVAAMMNIKFQNIVVEILIENFDKAREFLAMYSCEAEHSHELSFPQGALFSNVYPSIEPGWIQATFQGKTGLIPENYVVYL
;
A
#
# COMPACT_ATOMS: atom_id res chain seq x y z
N MET A 1 -45.23 51.81 8.82
CA MET A 1 -45.72 52.81 7.84
C MET A 1 -44.54 53.26 7.00
N GLY A 2 -44.74 53.48 5.69
CA GLY A 2 -43.68 53.99 4.80
C GLY A 2 -43.33 55.46 5.09
N LEU A 3 -42.25 55.94 4.47
CA LEU A 3 -41.89 57.36 4.55
C LEU A 3 -42.94 58.22 3.83
N PRO A 4 -43.30 59.39 4.37
CA PRO A 4 -44.23 60.30 3.72
C PRO A 4 -43.59 60.86 2.44
N THR A 5 -44.39 61.17 1.41
CA THR A 5 -43.87 61.73 0.15
C THR A 5 -43.28 63.13 0.35
N LEU A 6 -42.24 63.44 -0.43
CA LEU A 6 -41.66 64.78 -0.50
C LEU A 6 -42.08 65.41 -1.83
N GLU A 7 -43.08 66.28 -1.81
CA GLU A 7 -43.50 67.01 -3.00
C GLU A 7 -42.61 68.23 -3.22
N PHE A 8 -42.22 68.50 -4.46
CA PHE A 8 -41.46 69.71 -4.79
C PHE A 8 -42.25 70.98 -4.47
N SER A 9 -43.58 70.97 -4.61
CA SER A 9 -44.45 72.10 -4.27
C SER A 9 -44.35 72.50 -2.80
N ASP A 10 -44.18 71.52 -1.90
CA ASP A 10 -44.09 71.78 -0.46
C ASP A 10 -42.74 72.37 -0.07
N SER A 11 -41.70 72.02 -0.82
CA SER A 11 -40.33 72.55 -0.63
C SER A 11 -40.22 74.04 -0.98
N PHE A 12 -41.12 74.54 -1.82
CA PHE A 12 -41.26 75.97 -2.14
C PHE A 12 -41.91 76.76 -1.00
N LEU A 13 -42.90 76.17 -0.33
CA LEU A 13 -43.58 76.79 0.81
C LEU A 13 -42.74 76.76 2.09
N ASP A 14 -41.78 75.84 2.18
CA ASP A 14 -40.92 75.62 3.34
C ASP A 14 -41.71 75.45 4.66
N SER A 15 -42.85 74.77 4.58
CA SER A 15 -43.76 74.66 5.72
C SER A 15 -43.18 73.81 6.86
N PRO A 16 -43.63 74.02 8.11
CA PRO A 16 -43.24 73.15 9.23
C PRO A 16 -43.52 71.67 8.95
N ASP A 17 -44.64 71.36 8.30
CA ASP A 17 -45.00 69.98 7.94
C ASP A 17 -44.04 69.40 6.89
N PHE A 18 -43.60 70.20 5.91
CA PHE A 18 -42.57 69.80 4.95
C PHE A 18 -41.25 69.49 5.67
N ARG A 19 -40.81 70.38 6.57
CA ARG A 19 -39.58 70.19 7.37
C ARG A 19 -39.67 68.94 8.25
N GLU A 20 -40.84 68.63 8.80
CA GLU A 20 -41.06 67.40 9.55
C GLU A 20 -40.95 66.17 8.65
N ARG A 21 -41.61 66.17 7.47
CA ARG A 21 -41.48 65.10 6.47
C ARG A 21 -40.04 64.88 6.06
N LEU A 22 -39.32 65.96 5.72
CA LEU A 22 -37.91 65.93 5.35
C LEU A 22 -37.05 65.29 6.45
N LYS A 23 -37.30 65.64 7.71
CA LYS A 23 -36.59 65.06 8.87
C LYS A 23 -36.77 63.54 8.97
N TYR A 24 -37.95 62.99 8.65
CA TYR A 24 -38.14 61.53 8.62
C TYR A 24 -37.24 60.86 7.56
N HIS A 25 -37.09 61.48 6.38
CA HIS A 25 -36.18 60.98 5.35
C HIS A 25 -34.71 61.06 5.77
N GLU A 26 -34.30 62.14 6.43
CA GLU A 26 -32.94 62.29 6.95
C GLU A 26 -32.60 61.24 8.00
N ILE A 27 -33.53 60.97 8.93
CA ILE A 27 -33.36 59.92 9.94
C ILE A 27 -33.18 58.55 9.27
N GLU A 28 -33.96 58.26 8.23
CA GLU A 28 -33.85 57.00 7.51
C GLU A 28 -32.55 56.90 6.71
N LEU A 29 -32.07 57.99 6.12
CA LEU A 29 -30.77 58.07 5.44
C LEU A 29 -29.63 57.74 6.42
N ASP A 30 -29.67 58.30 7.63
CA ASP A 30 -28.66 58.04 8.66
C ASP A 30 -28.72 56.60 9.20
N ARG A 31 -29.92 56.03 9.34
CA ARG A 31 -30.10 54.61 9.68
C ARG A 31 -29.51 53.71 8.59
N THR A 32 -29.83 53.99 7.33
CA THR A 32 -29.31 53.25 6.17
C THR A 32 -27.78 53.32 6.12
N ASN A 33 -27.19 54.50 6.34
CA ASN A 33 -25.72 54.67 6.39
C ASN A 33 -25.05 53.83 7.49
N LYS A 34 -25.65 53.80 8.70
CA LYS A 34 -25.14 52.98 9.81
C LYS A 34 -25.25 51.50 9.49
N PHE A 35 -26.39 51.08 8.94
CA PHE A 35 -26.63 49.70 8.55
C PHE A 35 -25.62 49.22 7.49
N ILE A 36 -25.42 49.98 6.41
CA ILE A 36 -24.43 49.63 5.37
C ILE A 36 -23.03 49.52 5.97
N LYS A 37 -22.66 50.41 6.89
CA LYS A 37 -21.34 50.38 7.54
C LYS A 37 -21.13 49.10 8.36
N GLU A 38 -22.13 48.68 9.15
CA GLU A 38 -22.03 47.41 9.88
C GLU A 38 -22.05 46.21 8.92
N LEU A 39 -22.87 46.24 7.86
CA LEU A 39 -22.89 45.17 6.87
C LEU A 39 -21.54 44.99 6.16
N ILE A 40 -20.87 46.08 5.77
CA ILE A 40 -19.52 46.04 5.20
C ILE A 40 -18.54 45.42 6.19
N LYS A 41 -18.63 45.78 7.47
CA LYS A 41 -17.77 45.23 8.53
C LYS A 41 -18.01 43.73 8.70
N ASP A 42 -19.26 43.30 8.76
CA ASP A 42 -19.63 41.89 8.88
C ASP A 42 -19.22 41.08 7.63
N GLY A 43 -19.39 41.66 6.44
CA GLY A 43 -18.90 41.09 5.18
C GLY A 43 -17.39 40.89 5.17
N ASN A 44 -16.62 41.88 5.64
CA ASN A 44 -15.17 41.76 5.80
C ASN A 44 -14.78 40.68 6.81
N MET A 45 -15.52 40.55 7.92
CA MET A 45 -15.31 39.47 8.89
C MET A 45 -15.57 38.09 8.28
N LEU A 46 -16.63 37.96 7.48
CA LEU A 46 -16.93 36.73 6.73
C LEU A 46 -15.82 36.38 5.75
N ILE A 47 -15.37 37.33 4.93
CA ILE A 47 -14.27 37.14 3.98
C ILE A 47 -13.00 36.72 4.72
N THR A 48 -12.71 37.33 5.87
CA THR A 48 -11.55 36.96 6.70
C THR A 48 -11.67 35.54 7.25
N ALA A 49 -12.85 35.13 7.70
CA ALA A 49 -13.09 33.76 8.16
C ALA A 49 -12.89 32.74 7.02
N LEU A 50 -13.37 33.04 5.81
CA LEU A 50 -13.16 32.20 4.62
C LEU A 50 -11.67 32.09 4.25
N LYS A 51 -10.90 33.18 4.34
CA LYS A 51 -9.45 33.18 4.13
C LYS A 51 -8.71 32.31 5.15
N ASN A 52 -9.11 32.39 6.42
CA ASN A 52 -8.52 31.58 7.49
C ASN A 52 -8.83 30.09 7.28
N LEU A 53 -10.06 29.75 6.91
CA LEU A 53 -10.42 28.38 6.55
C LEU A 53 -9.58 27.88 5.38
N SER A 54 -9.44 28.67 4.32
CA SER A 54 -8.66 28.27 3.15
C SER A 54 -7.18 28.02 3.48
N THR A 55 -6.60 28.89 4.32
CA THR A 55 -5.24 28.69 4.83
C THR A 55 -5.10 27.41 5.65
N ALA A 56 -6.08 27.10 6.49
CA ALA A 56 -6.07 25.89 7.30
C ALA A 56 -6.17 24.62 6.43
N VAL A 57 -7.07 24.60 5.44
CA VAL A 57 -7.22 23.45 4.53
C VAL A 57 -5.97 23.25 3.67
N GLN A 58 -5.37 24.31 3.14
CA GLN A 58 -4.12 24.21 2.37
C GLN A 58 -2.97 23.61 3.20
N LYS A 59 -2.80 24.05 4.45
CA LYS A 59 -1.77 23.48 5.36
C LYS A 59 -2.03 22.00 5.66
N PHE A 60 -3.28 21.64 5.89
CA PHE A 60 -3.66 20.25 6.11
C PHE A 60 -3.38 19.40 4.87
N SER A 61 -3.79 19.88 3.69
CA SER A 61 -3.53 19.24 2.40
C SER A 61 -2.02 19.01 2.16
N GLN A 62 -1.19 20.01 2.43
CA GLN A 62 0.28 19.87 2.34
C GLN A 62 0.81 18.78 3.27
N SER A 63 0.30 18.69 4.50
CA SER A 63 0.69 17.64 5.44
C SER A 63 0.34 16.24 4.92
N LEU A 64 -0.79 16.09 4.22
CA LEU A 64 -1.15 14.82 3.56
C LEU A 64 -0.24 14.53 2.37
N GLN A 65 0.16 15.55 1.61
CA GLN A 65 1.03 15.39 0.43
C GLN A 65 2.47 14.97 0.80
N GLU A 66 2.99 15.50 1.90
CA GLU A 66 4.33 15.20 2.40
C GLU A 66 4.41 13.84 3.12
N PHE A 67 3.27 13.29 3.53
CA PHE A 67 3.23 12.01 4.23
C PHE A 67 3.65 10.86 3.32
N GLN A 68 4.60 10.05 3.79
CA GLN A 68 5.01 8.80 3.17
C GLN A 68 4.84 7.68 4.19
N PHE A 69 4.13 6.65 3.76
CA PHE A 69 3.89 5.45 4.56
C PHE A 69 4.93 4.40 4.16
N GLU A 70 5.63 3.82 5.14
CA GLU A 70 6.58 2.71 4.90
C GLU A 70 5.92 1.39 5.26
N CYS A 71 5.78 0.49 4.30
CA CYS A 71 5.31 -0.88 4.54
C CYS A 71 6.45 -1.82 4.97
N ILE A 72 6.11 -2.85 5.75
CA ILE A 72 7.07 -3.85 6.23
C ILE A 72 7.27 -4.92 5.17
N GLY A 73 8.46 -4.98 4.58
CA GLY A 73 8.85 -6.01 3.61
C GLY A 73 9.79 -5.45 2.54
N ASP A 74 10.35 -6.34 1.72
CA ASP A 74 11.21 -5.96 0.59
C ASP A 74 10.41 -5.55 -0.66
N ALA A 75 9.09 -5.77 -0.65
CA ALA A 75 8.15 -5.38 -1.70
C ALA A 75 6.76 -5.07 -1.12
N GLU A 76 6.09 -4.08 -1.69
CA GLU A 76 4.73 -3.67 -1.32
C GLU A 76 3.70 -4.38 -2.20
N THR A 77 2.55 -4.72 -1.63
CA THR A 77 1.39 -5.22 -2.39
C THR A 77 0.67 -4.07 -3.11
N ASP A 78 -0.08 -4.36 -4.17
CA ASP A 78 -0.87 -3.35 -4.89
C ASP A 78 -1.84 -2.60 -3.96
N ASP A 79 -2.45 -3.29 -2.99
CA ASP A 79 -3.32 -2.66 -1.98
C ASP A 79 -2.53 -1.68 -1.10
N GLU A 80 -1.31 -2.03 -0.67
CA GLU A 80 -0.45 -1.19 0.15
C GLU A 80 0.05 0.04 -0.62
N VAL A 81 0.45 -0.11 -1.87
CA VAL A 81 0.83 1.02 -2.74
C VAL A 81 -0.35 1.98 -2.91
N ASN A 82 -1.54 1.45 -3.19
CA ASN A 82 -2.75 2.27 -3.34
C ASN A 82 -3.14 2.99 -2.03
N ILE A 83 -2.99 2.34 -0.87
CA ILE A 83 -3.23 2.95 0.43
C ILE A 83 -2.19 4.02 0.74
N ALA A 84 -0.90 3.76 0.48
CA ALA A 84 0.18 4.72 0.70
C ALA A 84 -0.02 5.98 -0.17
N GLN A 85 -0.54 5.82 -1.38
CA GLN A 85 -0.83 6.93 -2.29
C GLN A 85 -2.12 7.70 -1.93
N SER A 86 -3.04 7.12 -1.15
CA SER A 86 -4.36 7.73 -0.86
C SER A 86 -4.31 9.11 -0.21
N PHE A 87 -3.29 9.37 0.62
CA PHE A 87 -3.09 10.69 1.23
C PHE A 87 -2.86 11.79 0.18
N LYS A 88 -2.16 11.48 -0.91
CA LYS A 88 -1.94 12.43 -2.01
C LYS A 88 -3.21 12.68 -2.81
N GLU A 89 -4.03 11.64 -3.02
CA GLU A 89 -5.34 11.78 -3.67
C GLU A 89 -6.28 12.67 -2.84
N PHE A 90 -6.31 12.49 -1.52
CA PHE A 90 -7.06 13.38 -0.62
C PHE A 90 -6.55 14.82 -0.65
N SER A 91 -5.23 15.02 -0.66
CA SER A 91 -4.62 16.34 -0.81
C SER A 91 -5.04 17.03 -2.11
N GLN A 92 -5.02 16.31 -3.23
CA GLN A 92 -5.43 16.85 -4.52
C GLN A 92 -6.89 17.29 -4.51
N LEU A 93 -7.82 16.45 -4.02
CA LEU A 93 -9.23 16.82 -3.90
C LEU A 93 -9.42 18.08 -3.05
N LEU A 94 -8.76 18.15 -1.88
CA LEU A 94 -8.84 19.33 -1.03
C LEU A 94 -8.30 20.58 -1.73
N ASN A 95 -7.18 20.48 -2.44
CA ASN A 95 -6.61 21.62 -3.17
C ASN A 95 -7.54 22.12 -4.27
N THR A 96 -8.21 21.24 -5.00
CA THR A 96 -9.19 21.62 -6.03
C THR A 96 -10.38 22.35 -5.43
N VAL A 97 -10.94 21.85 -4.32
CA VAL A 97 -12.02 22.56 -3.59
C VAL A 97 -11.55 23.93 -3.06
N GLU A 98 -10.30 24.03 -2.63
CA GLU A 98 -9.71 25.31 -2.19
C GLU A 98 -9.50 26.31 -3.32
N GLU A 99 -9.21 25.85 -4.54
CA GLU A 99 -9.13 26.69 -5.75
C GLU A 99 -10.46 27.43 -5.95
N GLU A 100 -11.58 26.72 -5.86
CA GLU A 100 -12.92 27.29 -5.99
C GLU A 100 -13.22 28.33 -4.90
N ARG A 101 -12.89 28.01 -3.64
CA ARG A 101 -13.09 28.96 -2.54
C ARG A 101 -12.23 30.20 -2.71
N ARG A 102 -11.00 30.06 -3.20
CA ARG A 102 -10.10 31.19 -3.45
C ARG A 102 -10.69 32.13 -4.50
N ARG A 103 -11.28 31.61 -5.58
CA ARG A 103 -11.98 32.42 -6.58
C ARG A 103 -13.15 33.22 -5.98
N LEU A 104 -13.97 32.57 -5.16
CA LEU A 104 -15.06 33.25 -4.43
C LEU A 104 -14.52 34.38 -3.54
N ILE A 105 -13.49 34.11 -2.74
CA ILE A 105 -12.89 35.08 -1.82
C ILE A 105 -12.29 36.26 -2.57
N GLN A 106 -11.58 36.01 -3.68
CA GLN A 106 -10.89 37.04 -4.44
C GLN A 106 -11.88 38.01 -5.10
N ASN A 107 -13.03 37.50 -5.55
CA ASN A 107 -14.09 38.31 -6.15
C ASN A 107 -14.99 39.01 -5.10
N ALA A 108 -14.97 38.58 -3.84
CA ALA A 108 -15.90 39.07 -2.82
C ALA A 108 -15.72 40.56 -2.51
N ASP A 109 -14.50 41.10 -2.58
CA ASP A 109 -14.27 42.53 -2.35
C ASP A 109 -14.93 43.37 -3.46
N ASP A 110 -14.67 43.00 -4.72
CA ASP A 110 -15.17 43.71 -5.91
C ASP A 110 -16.70 43.58 -6.07
N VAL A 111 -17.26 42.44 -5.68
CA VAL A 111 -18.69 42.13 -5.90
C VAL A 111 -19.57 42.57 -4.74
N LEU A 112 -19.06 42.58 -3.50
CA LEU A 112 -19.85 42.91 -2.31
C LEU A 112 -19.37 44.20 -1.62
N ILE A 113 -18.09 44.27 -1.25
CA ILE A 113 -17.60 45.32 -0.36
C ILE A 113 -17.49 46.67 -1.08
N ALA A 114 -16.80 46.70 -2.22
CA ALA A 114 -16.56 47.92 -2.98
C ALA A 114 -17.86 48.59 -3.47
N PRO A 115 -18.88 47.88 -3.99
CA PRO A 115 -20.16 48.48 -4.37
C PRO A 115 -20.92 49.10 -3.19
N LEU A 116 -20.95 48.42 -2.03
CA LEU A 116 -21.58 48.95 -0.82
C LEU A 116 -20.87 50.19 -0.30
N GLU A 117 -19.53 50.20 -0.32
CA GLU A 117 -18.73 51.38 0.02
C GLU A 117 -18.98 52.54 -0.93
N LYS A 118 -19.04 52.25 -2.23
CA LYS A 118 -19.30 53.22 -3.29
C LYS A 118 -20.66 53.88 -3.08
N PHE A 119 -21.72 53.09 -2.90
CA PHE A 119 -23.06 53.62 -2.62
C PHE A 119 -23.07 54.53 -1.38
N ARG A 120 -22.41 54.10 -0.30
CA ARG A 120 -22.32 54.87 0.94
C ARG A 120 -21.56 56.20 0.76
N LYS A 121 -20.44 56.20 0.03
CA LYS A 121 -19.62 57.40 -0.19
C LYS A 121 -20.25 58.34 -1.20
N GLU A 122 -20.69 57.83 -2.35
CA GLU A 122 -21.15 58.63 -3.48
C GLU A 122 -22.63 59.02 -3.39
N GLN A 123 -23.52 58.12 -2.95
CA GLN A 123 -24.95 58.42 -2.89
C GLN A 123 -25.32 59.09 -1.56
N ILE A 124 -25.04 58.41 -0.44
CA ILE A 124 -25.36 58.96 0.89
C ILE A 124 -24.47 60.17 1.23
N GLY A 125 -23.18 60.12 0.90
CA GLY A 125 -22.27 61.25 1.10
C GLY A 125 -22.75 62.49 0.34
N ALA A 126 -23.12 62.35 -0.94
CA ALA A 126 -23.65 63.48 -1.71
C ALA A 126 -24.97 64.03 -1.15
N ALA A 127 -25.88 63.19 -0.64
CA ALA A 127 -27.10 63.66 0.03
C ALA A 127 -26.78 64.46 1.31
N LYS A 128 -25.76 64.06 2.07
CA LYS A 128 -25.30 64.82 3.26
C LYS A 128 -24.69 66.17 2.89
N GLU A 129 -23.98 66.26 1.78
CA GLU A 129 -23.49 67.55 1.29
C GLU A 129 -24.62 68.43 0.73
N GLY A 130 -25.61 67.82 0.06
CA GLY A 130 -26.86 68.49 -0.32
C GLY A 130 -27.57 69.11 0.87
N LYS A 131 -27.66 68.38 1.99
CA LYS A 131 -28.20 68.91 3.25
C LYS A 131 -27.44 70.14 3.74
N LYS A 132 -26.10 70.07 3.81
CA LYS A 132 -25.29 71.22 4.28
C LYS A 132 -25.49 72.45 3.39
N LYS A 133 -25.58 72.26 2.07
CA LYS A 133 -25.88 73.34 1.12
C LYS A 133 -27.27 73.92 1.42
N PHE A 134 -28.29 73.08 1.53
CA PHE A 134 -29.66 73.49 1.84
C PHE A 134 -29.76 74.25 3.17
N ASP A 135 -29.16 73.75 4.24
CA ASP A 135 -29.16 74.39 5.56
C ASP A 135 -28.47 75.77 5.51
N LYS A 136 -27.34 75.87 4.80
CA LYS A 136 -26.59 77.12 4.61
C LYS A 136 -27.39 78.17 3.84
N GLU A 137 -28.02 77.78 2.73
CA GLU A 137 -28.82 78.71 1.93
C GLU A 137 -30.16 79.05 2.65
N THR A 138 -30.70 78.14 3.46
CA THR A 138 -31.82 78.42 4.37
C THR A 138 -31.46 79.55 5.34
N GLU A 139 -30.34 79.43 6.07
CA GLU A 139 -29.92 80.43 7.07
C GLU A 139 -29.66 81.81 6.44
N LYS A 140 -29.01 81.84 5.28
CA LYS A 140 -28.75 83.08 4.54
C LYS A 140 -30.04 83.75 4.09
N TYR A 141 -30.96 83.00 3.48
CA TYR A 141 -32.22 83.54 2.98
C TYR A 141 -33.03 84.19 4.11
N TYR A 142 -33.25 83.48 5.22
CA TYR A 142 -34.00 84.04 6.35
C TYR A 142 -33.26 85.21 7.03
N THR A 143 -31.92 85.20 7.06
CA THR A 143 -31.15 86.36 7.57
C THR A 143 -31.32 87.60 6.69
N VAL A 144 -31.33 87.44 5.37
CA VAL A 144 -31.55 88.55 4.43
C VAL A 144 -33.01 89.00 4.46
N LEU A 145 -33.95 88.07 4.60
CA LEU A 145 -35.39 88.36 4.74
C LEU A 145 -35.68 89.21 5.97
N GLU A 146 -35.15 88.86 7.14
CA GLU A 146 -35.31 89.65 8.36
C GLU A 146 -34.76 91.07 8.20
N LYS A 147 -33.58 91.21 7.57
CA LYS A 147 -33.00 92.54 7.27
C LYS A 147 -33.87 93.34 6.31
N HIS A 148 -34.44 92.68 5.30
CA HIS A 148 -35.33 93.29 4.32
C HIS A 148 -36.62 93.78 4.99
N LEU A 149 -37.26 92.94 5.81
CA LEU A 149 -38.48 93.27 6.54
C LEU A 149 -38.28 94.37 7.60
N ALA A 150 -37.07 94.51 8.15
CA ALA A 150 -36.71 95.57 9.09
C ALA A 150 -36.45 96.94 8.42
N LEU A 151 -36.48 97.03 7.09
CA LEU A 151 -36.27 98.30 6.39
C LEU A 151 -37.43 99.28 6.63
N SER A 152 -37.07 100.54 6.90
CA SER A 152 -38.07 101.60 7.04
C SER A 152 -38.69 101.93 5.68
N SER A 153 -40.03 101.97 5.64
CA SER A 153 -40.81 102.44 4.48
C SER A 153 -40.55 103.89 4.06
N ARG A 154 -39.75 104.65 4.84
CA ARG A 154 -39.35 106.04 4.53
C ARG A 154 -38.03 106.13 3.76
N LYS A 155 -37.37 105.00 3.45
CA LYS A 155 -36.15 104.98 2.64
C LYS A 155 -36.45 105.41 1.20
N LYS A 156 -35.41 105.87 0.48
CA LYS A 156 -35.55 106.29 -0.92
C LYS A 156 -35.88 105.08 -1.78
N GLU A 157 -36.77 105.26 -2.76
CA GLU A 157 -37.25 104.23 -3.68
C GLU A 157 -36.14 103.35 -4.31
N PRO A 158 -35.01 103.90 -4.81
CA PRO A 158 -33.96 103.06 -5.42
C PRO A 158 -33.31 102.08 -4.44
N PHE A 159 -33.24 102.46 -3.16
CA PHE A 159 -32.67 101.61 -2.11
C PHE A 159 -33.63 100.47 -1.72
N LEU A 160 -34.95 100.72 -1.79
CA LEU A 160 -35.96 99.68 -1.58
C LEU A 160 -35.94 98.67 -2.74
N GLN A 161 -35.88 99.15 -3.99
CA GLN A 161 -35.78 98.30 -5.17
C GLN A 161 -34.51 97.44 -5.20
N GLU A 162 -33.37 97.96 -4.74
CA GLU A 162 -32.14 97.18 -4.60
C GLU A 162 -32.31 96.07 -3.55
N ALA A 163 -32.96 96.37 -2.42
CA ALA A 163 -33.24 95.38 -1.39
C ALA A 163 -34.26 94.31 -1.86
N ASP A 164 -35.28 94.68 -2.63
CA ASP A 164 -36.23 93.77 -3.29
C ASP A 164 -35.52 92.81 -4.24
N THR A 165 -34.65 93.35 -5.10
CA THR A 165 -33.86 92.55 -6.05
C THR A 165 -32.92 91.58 -5.33
N GLN A 166 -32.32 92.02 -4.23
CA GLN A 166 -31.42 91.19 -3.43
C GLN A 166 -32.17 90.05 -2.74
N ILE A 167 -33.34 90.30 -2.15
CA ILE A 167 -34.12 89.21 -1.50
C ILE A 167 -34.67 88.23 -2.54
N ASP A 168 -35.10 88.69 -3.71
CA ASP A 168 -35.56 87.83 -4.80
C ASP A 168 -34.45 86.88 -5.28
N LYS A 169 -33.21 87.38 -5.39
CA LYS A 169 -32.04 86.58 -5.73
C LYS A 169 -31.74 85.51 -4.68
N GLU A 170 -31.69 85.88 -3.40
CA GLU A 170 -31.41 84.92 -2.31
C GLU A 170 -32.54 83.90 -2.18
N ARG A 171 -33.80 84.32 -2.39
CA ARG A 171 -34.96 83.43 -2.41
C ARG A 171 -34.81 82.36 -3.50
N GLN A 172 -34.40 82.76 -4.70
CA GLN A 172 -34.16 81.81 -5.80
C GLN A 172 -33.06 80.80 -5.47
N VAL A 173 -31.93 81.25 -4.91
CA VAL A 173 -30.83 80.36 -4.51
C VAL A 173 -31.26 79.37 -3.43
N PHE A 174 -32.04 79.81 -2.46
CA PHE A 174 -32.63 78.93 -1.45
C PHE A 174 -33.56 77.88 -2.07
N TYR A 175 -34.45 78.29 -2.98
CA TYR A 175 -35.36 77.36 -3.66
C TYR A 175 -34.63 76.33 -4.51
N ASP A 176 -33.64 76.75 -5.29
CA ASP A 176 -32.82 75.84 -6.09
C ASP A 176 -32.13 74.81 -5.19
N ALA A 177 -31.56 75.23 -4.05
CA ALA A 177 -30.96 74.33 -3.09
C ALA A 177 -31.98 73.37 -2.44
N SER A 178 -33.20 73.84 -2.15
CA SER A 178 -34.30 73.02 -1.62
C SER A 178 -34.73 71.93 -2.61
N LEU A 179 -34.96 72.30 -3.87
CA LEU A 179 -35.34 71.38 -4.94
C LEU A 179 -34.24 70.34 -5.21
N GLU A 180 -32.99 70.76 -5.33
CA GLU A 180 -31.85 69.86 -5.51
C GLU A 180 -31.74 68.86 -4.35
N TYR A 181 -31.94 69.30 -3.11
CA TYR A 181 -31.85 68.43 -1.95
C TYR A 181 -32.99 67.41 -1.89
N VAL A 182 -34.24 67.85 -2.13
CA VAL A 182 -35.40 66.95 -2.22
C VAL A 182 -35.21 65.92 -3.33
N PHE A 183 -34.78 66.35 -4.52
CA PHE A 183 -34.46 65.44 -5.62
C PHE A 183 -33.39 64.42 -5.21
N LYS A 184 -32.31 64.88 -4.56
CA LYS A 184 -31.22 64.00 -4.15
C LYS A 184 -31.66 62.96 -3.13
N ILE A 185 -32.50 63.33 -2.16
CA ILE A 185 -33.07 62.35 -1.21
C ILE A 185 -33.88 61.30 -1.97
N GLN A 186 -34.79 61.71 -2.85
CA GLN A 186 -35.61 60.77 -3.62
C GLN A 186 -34.74 59.85 -4.49
N GLU A 187 -33.71 60.40 -5.14
CA GLU A 187 -32.76 59.62 -5.94
C GLU A 187 -32.07 58.52 -5.10
N VAL A 188 -31.59 58.85 -3.88
CA VAL A 188 -30.98 57.85 -3.00
C VAL A 188 -31.99 56.79 -2.54
N GLN A 189 -33.24 57.19 -2.27
CA GLN A 189 -34.31 56.26 -1.87
C GLN A 189 -34.71 55.28 -2.98
N GLU A 190 -34.58 55.69 -4.25
CA GLU A 190 -34.79 54.79 -5.39
C GLU A 190 -33.55 53.93 -5.66
N LYS A 191 -32.35 54.53 -5.70
CA LYS A 191 -31.09 53.80 -5.93
C LYS A 191 -30.82 52.71 -4.91
N LYS A 192 -31.16 52.94 -3.63
CA LYS A 192 -30.97 51.93 -2.59
C LYS A 192 -31.71 50.62 -2.87
N LYS A 193 -32.79 50.65 -3.67
CA LYS A 193 -33.61 49.45 -3.93
C LYS A 193 -32.89 48.44 -4.81
N PHE A 194 -32.00 48.90 -5.69
CA PHE A 194 -31.28 48.03 -6.62
C PHE A 194 -29.77 48.02 -6.36
N GLU A 195 -29.11 49.18 -6.20
CA GLU A 195 -27.65 49.25 -5.97
C GLU A 195 -27.21 48.58 -4.65
N PHE A 196 -28.13 48.39 -3.71
CA PHE A 196 -27.86 47.67 -2.45
C PHE A 196 -28.10 46.15 -2.56
N VAL A 197 -29.09 45.74 -3.36
CA VAL A 197 -29.52 44.34 -3.47
C VAL A 197 -28.66 43.58 -4.47
N GLU A 198 -28.24 44.22 -5.56
CA GLU A 198 -27.40 43.62 -6.60
C GLU A 198 -26.07 43.05 -6.06
N PRO A 199 -25.28 43.76 -5.21
CA PRO A 199 -24.05 43.22 -4.63
C PRO A 199 -24.29 41.97 -3.78
N LEU A 200 -25.37 41.96 -3.00
CA LEU A 200 -25.74 40.83 -2.14
C LEU A 200 -26.14 39.61 -2.99
N LEU A 201 -26.95 39.83 -4.02
CA LEU A 201 -27.37 38.78 -4.94
C LEU A 201 -26.16 38.18 -5.67
N ALA A 202 -25.25 39.03 -6.16
CA ALA A 202 -24.05 38.58 -6.86
C ALA A 202 -23.11 37.78 -5.95
N PHE A 203 -22.94 38.18 -4.69
CA PHE A 203 -22.17 37.41 -3.71
C PHE A 203 -22.82 36.05 -3.40
N LEU A 204 -24.15 36.00 -3.22
CA LEU A 204 -24.89 34.75 -3.02
C LEU A 204 -24.78 33.81 -4.23
N GLN A 205 -24.81 34.35 -5.45
CA GLN A 205 -24.59 33.56 -6.65
C GLN A 205 -23.20 32.92 -6.64
N GLY A 206 -22.16 33.68 -6.27
CA GLY A 206 -20.81 33.14 -6.12
C GLY A 206 -20.73 32.03 -5.06
N LEU A 207 -21.43 32.18 -3.94
CA LEU A 207 -21.54 31.12 -2.92
C LEU A 207 -22.21 29.86 -3.47
N PHE A 208 -23.31 29.99 -4.20
CA PHE A 208 -24.00 28.84 -4.79
C PHE A 208 -23.16 28.13 -5.83
N THR A 209 -22.42 28.88 -6.67
CA THR A 209 -21.45 28.30 -7.60
C THR A 209 -20.38 27.50 -6.85
N PHE A 210 -19.79 28.06 -5.79
CA PHE A 210 -18.80 27.35 -4.97
C PHE A 210 -19.36 26.03 -4.39
N TYR A 211 -20.58 26.04 -3.84
CA TYR A 211 -21.19 24.82 -3.30
C TYR A 211 -21.50 23.79 -4.39
N HIS A 212 -21.93 24.24 -5.57
CA HIS A 212 -22.19 23.36 -6.70
C HIS A 212 -20.91 22.67 -7.18
N GLU A 213 -19.83 23.43 -7.40
CA GLU A 213 -18.54 22.86 -7.79
C GLU A 213 -18.01 21.88 -6.73
N GLY A 214 -18.16 22.20 -5.44
CA GLY A 214 -17.80 21.29 -4.35
C GLY A 214 -18.60 19.98 -4.37
N TYR A 215 -19.87 20.01 -4.80
CA TYR A 215 -20.68 18.81 -4.97
C TYR A 215 -20.23 17.98 -6.18
N GLU A 216 -19.98 18.61 -7.33
CA GLU A 216 -19.51 17.92 -8.54
C GLU A 216 -18.16 17.23 -8.27
N LEU A 217 -17.21 17.92 -7.63
CA LEU A 217 -15.91 17.33 -7.23
C LEU A 217 -16.07 16.12 -6.29
N ALA A 218 -17.00 16.21 -5.34
CA ALA A 218 -17.27 15.09 -4.43
C ALA A 218 -17.90 13.90 -5.17
N HIS A 219 -18.76 14.17 -6.14
CA HIS A 219 -19.37 13.15 -6.98
C HIS A 219 -18.34 12.46 -7.88
N GLU A 220 -17.46 13.22 -8.53
CA GLU A 220 -16.34 12.70 -9.34
C GLU A 220 -15.37 11.83 -8.52
N PHE A 221 -15.20 12.14 -7.23
CA PHE A 221 -14.34 11.39 -6.32
C PHE A 221 -14.95 10.07 -5.81
N GLU A 222 -16.26 9.87 -5.97
CA GLU A 222 -16.99 8.73 -5.39
C GLU A 222 -16.46 7.35 -5.88
N PRO A 223 -16.14 7.13 -7.18
CA PRO A 223 -15.59 5.85 -7.63
C PRO A 223 -14.26 5.50 -6.96
N TYR A 224 -13.37 6.49 -6.80
CA TYR A 224 -12.10 6.30 -6.12
C TYR A 224 -12.31 5.94 -4.64
N LYS A 225 -13.21 6.67 -3.97
CA LYS A 225 -13.57 6.38 -2.57
C LYS A 225 -14.08 4.95 -2.38
N GLN A 226 -14.94 4.45 -3.27
CA GLN A 226 -15.44 3.08 -3.21
C GLN A 226 -14.32 2.05 -3.39
N GLN A 227 -13.44 2.28 -4.38
CA GLN A 227 -12.27 1.41 -4.58
C GLN A 227 -11.34 1.40 -3.36
N LEU A 228 -11.06 2.57 -2.78
CA LEU A 228 -10.21 2.66 -1.59
C LEU A 228 -10.84 1.95 -0.39
N GLN A 229 -12.16 2.04 -0.20
CA GLN A 229 -12.87 1.30 0.85
C GLN A 229 -12.72 -0.22 0.68
N PHE A 230 -12.80 -0.72 -0.54
CA PHE A 230 -12.57 -2.13 -0.85
C PHE A 230 -11.12 -2.55 -0.51
N ASN A 231 -10.13 -1.78 -0.96
CA ASN A 231 -8.70 -2.06 -0.69
C ASN A 231 -8.39 -2.03 0.83
N LEU A 232 -8.99 -1.09 1.56
CA LEU A 232 -8.87 -1.02 3.03
C LEU A 232 -9.47 -2.26 3.70
N GLN A 233 -10.59 -2.77 3.20
CA GLN A 233 -11.20 -3.99 3.74
C GLN A 233 -10.35 -5.23 3.47
N ASN A 234 -9.77 -5.34 2.27
CA ASN A 234 -8.82 -6.41 1.94
C ASN A 234 -7.59 -6.38 2.85
N THR A 235 -7.01 -5.19 3.05
CA THR A 235 -5.86 -5.00 3.93
C THR A 235 -6.17 -5.41 5.38
N ARG A 236 -7.36 -5.07 5.89
CA ARG A 236 -7.82 -5.54 7.22
C ARG A 236 -7.95 -7.06 7.28
N ASN A 237 -8.52 -7.68 6.25
CA ASN A 237 -8.68 -9.14 6.20
C ASN A 237 -7.31 -9.85 6.18
N ASN A 238 -6.37 -9.32 5.38
CA ASN A 238 -4.99 -9.79 5.31
C ASN A 238 -4.27 -9.66 6.66
N PHE A 239 -4.45 -8.55 7.37
CA PHE A 239 -3.91 -8.35 8.71
C PHE A 239 -4.44 -9.40 9.70
N VAL A 240 -5.76 -9.65 9.72
CA VAL A 240 -6.34 -10.64 10.65
C VAL A 240 -5.77 -12.03 10.40
N SER A 241 -5.64 -12.43 9.13
CA SER A 241 -5.04 -13.73 8.77
C SER A 241 -3.56 -13.79 9.18
N THR A 242 -2.78 -12.78 8.83
CA THR A 242 -1.34 -12.71 9.14
C THR A 242 -1.09 -12.70 10.65
N LYS A 243 -1.88 -11.94 11.42
CA LYS A 243 -1.82 -11.88 12.88
C LYS A 243 -2.02 -13.27 13.48
N GLN A 244 -3.01 -14.03 13.02
CA GLN A 244 -3.26 -15.38 13.54
C GLN A 244 -2.06 -16.31 13.28
N GLU A 245 -1.44 -16.23 12.11
CA GLU A 245 -0.26 -17.03 11.79
C GLU A 245 0.97 -16.61 12.61
N VAL A 246 1.19 -15.31 12.81
CA VAL A 246 2.25 -14.78 13.69
C VAL A 246 2.03 -15.22 15.14
N GLU A 247 0.79 -15.19 15.64
CA GLU A 247 0.46 -15.67 16.99
C GLU A 247 0.68 -17.18 17.12
N LYS A 248 0.33 -17.97 16.11
CA LYS A 248 0.62 -19.42 16.08
C LYS A 248 2.12 -19.68 16.07
N LEU A 249 2.90 -18.93 15.28
CA LEU A 249 4.36 -19.02 15.25
C LEU A 249 4.96 -18.69 16.62
N MET A 250 4.52 -17.58 17.23
CA MET A 250 4.97 -17.18 18.57
C MET A 250 4.68 -18.27 19.61
N LYS A 251 3.48 -18.87 19.60
CA LYS A 251 3.13 -19.98 20.51
C LYS A 251 4.02 -21.20 20.29
N ARG A 252 4.28 -21.57 19.03
CA ARG A 252 5.19 -22.69 18.68
C ARG A 252 6.61 -22.45 19.20
N ILE A 253 7.18 -21.27 18.95
CA ILE A 253 8.52 -20.91 19.42
C ILE A 253 8.59 -20.92 20.95
N ARG A 254 7.57 -20.40 21.65
CA ARG A 254 7.52 -20.46 23.13
C ARG A 254 7.47 -21.89 23.69
N SER A 255 6.87 -22.83 22.95
CA SER A 255 6.80 -24.24 23.34
C SER A 255 7.98 -25.09 22.87
N ALA A 256 8.91 -24.52 22.08
CA ALA A 256 10.08 -25.23 21.60
C ALA A 256 11.10 -25.41 22.74
N ASP A 257 11.77 -26.57 22.77
CA ASP A 257 12.78 -26.89 23.78
C ASP A 257 13.98 -25.92 23.71
N GLN A 258 14.77 -25.79 24.79
CA GLN A 258 15.91 -24.87 24.86
C GLN A 258 16.98 -25.13 23.77
N ASP A 259 16.94 -26.30 23.13
CA ASP A 259 17.82 -26.72 22.05
C ASP A 259 17.25 -26.42 20.64
N TYR A 260 16.22 -25.57 20.52
CA TYR A 260 15.70 -25.12 19.22
C TYR A 260 16.76 -24.35 18.44
N LYS A 261 17.21 -24.95 17.34
CA LYS A 261 18.13 -24.32 16.39
C LYS A 261 17.33 -23.55 15.34
N PRO A 262 17.38 -22.21 15.32
CA PRO A 262 16.70 -21.46 14.28
C PRO A 262 17.34 -21.77 12.91
N PRO A 263 16.56 -21.80 11.83
CA PRO A 263 17.09 -21.86 10.47
C PRO A 263 17.87 -20.57 10.20
N GLY A 264 19.19 -20.66 10.20
CA GLY A 264 20.11 -19.56 9.97
C GLY A 264 20.94 -19.79 8.71
N GLN A 265 21.54 -18.72 8.19
CA GLN A 265 22.48 -18.77 7.05
C GLN A 265 23.69 -19.66 7.35
N TRP A 266 24.08 -19.74 8.63
CA TRP A 266 25.26 -20.48 9.08
C TRP A 266 24.89 -21.89 9.51
N THR A 267 25.81 -22.84 9.30
CA THR A 267 25.65 -24.22 9.78
C THR A 267 25.51 -24.26 11.30
N MET A 268 26.18 -23.37 12.03
CA MET A 268 25.98 -23.19 13.45
C MET A 268 26.29 -21.74 13.82
N GLU A 269 25.50 -21.17 14.72
CA GLU A 269 25.75 -19.86 15.29
C GLU A 269 25.37 -19.82 16.77
N GLY A 270 25.98 -18.90 17.51
CA GLY A 270 25.65 -18.68 18.91
C GLY A 270 26.83 -18.17 19.72
N PHE A 271 26.57 -17.85 20.99
CA PHE A 271 27.59 -17.36 21.89
C PHE A 271 28.49 -18.48 22.42
N LEU A 272 29.80 -18.28 22.33
CA LEU A 272 30.83 -19.11 22.96
C LEU A 272 31.76 -18.24 23.81
N TYR A 273 32.33 -18.82 24.86
CA TYR A 273 33.41 -18.18 25.61
C TYR A 273 34.75 -18.70 25.11
N VAL A 274 35.67 -17.79 24.78
CA VAL A 274 37.00 -18.15 24.27
C VAL A 274 38.04 -17.90 25.36
N GLN A 275 38.93 -18.86 25.55
CA GLN A 275 40.02 -18.75 26.51
C GLN A 275 41.16 -17.90 25.94
N GLU A 276 41.37 -16.72 26.52
CA GLU A 276 42.50 -15.85 26.26
C GLU A 276 43.59 -16.06 27.31
N LYS A 277 44.83 -16.29 26.86
CA LYS A 277 45.99 -16.40 27.75
C LYS A 277 46.53 -15.00 28.05
N ARG A 278 46.59 -14.63 29.33
CA ARG A 278 47.21 -13.40 29.83
C ARG A 278 48.48 -13.74 30.64
N PRO A 279 49.40 -12.79 30.82
CA PRO A 279 50.65 -13.03 31.57
C PRO A 279 50.47 -13.57 33.00
N LEU A 280 49.32 -13.31 33.64
CA LEU A 280 49.01 -13.67 35.03
C LEU A 280 47.80 -14.63 35.15
N GLY A 281 47.40 -15.30 34.06
CA GLY A 281 46.28 -16.26 34.11
C GLY A 281 45.54 -16.41 32.79
N CYS A 282 44.35 -17.02 32.83
CA CYS A 282 43.47 -17.13 31.67
C CYS A 282 42.19 -16.31 31.91
N THR A 283 41.78 -15.55 30.91
CA THR A 283 40.47 -14.86 30.90
C THR A 283 39.56 -15.50 29.87
N TRP A 284 38.25 -15.50 30.13
CA TRP A 284 37.26 -16.03 29.22
C TRP A 284 36.42 -14.89 28.68
N THR A 285 36.45 -14.70 27.36
CA THR A 285 35.75 -13.59 26.70
C THR A 285 34.62 -14.14 25.84
N ARG A 286 33.43 -13.56 26.00
CA ARG A 286 32.23 -13.98 25.25
C ARG A 286 32.28 -13.43 23.83
N HIS A 287 32.20 -14.31 22.86
CA HIS A 287 32.14 -13.99 21.43
C HIS A 287 30.87 -14.54 20.82
N TYR A 288 30.30 -13.83 19.85
CA TYR A 288 29.30 -14.40 18.95
C TYR A 288 30.05 -15.14 17.83
N CYS A 289 29.84 -16.44 17.75
CA CYS A 289 30.56 -17.30 16.82
C CYS A 289 29.61 -17.79 15.74
N THR A 290 30.10 -17.83 14.50
CA THR A 290 29.39 -18.45 13.37
C THR A 290 30.30 -19.45 12.66
N TYR A 291 29.71 -20.54 12.17
CA TYR A 291 30.43 -21.57 11.42
C TYR A 291 29.66 -21.98 10.18
N GLU A 292 30.36 -22.02 9.05
CA GLU A 292 29.84 -22.47 7.77
C GLU A 292 30.59 -23.73 7.31
N LYS A 293 29.88 -24.86 7.20
CA LYS A 293 30.46 -26.17 6.89
C LYS A 293 30.97 -26.28 5.46
N SER A 294 30.31 -25.64 4.49
CA SER A 294 30.69 -25.65 3.07
C SER A 294 32.09 -25.05 2.86
N SER A 295 32.39 -23.95 3.56
CA SER A 295 33.67 -23.23 3.47
C SER A 295 34.66 -23.58 4.60
N LYS A 296 34.21 -24.31 5.63
CA LYS A 296 34.93 -24.56 6.90
C LYS A 296 35.36 -23.27 7.59
N THR A 297 34.61 -22.19 7.38
CA THR A 297 34.93 -20.87 7.93
C THR A 297 34.29 -20.73 9.31
N PHE A 298 35.11 -20.38 10.30
CA PHE A 298 34.71 -20.05 11.65
C PHE A 298 34.98 -18.57 11.92
N THR A 299 33.94 -17.82 12.27
CA THR A 299 34.06 -16.38 12.55
C THR A 299 33.77 -16.12 14.02
N MET A 300 34.61 -15.30 14.65
CA MET A 300 34.43 -14.79 16.01
C MET A 300 34.22 -13.28 15.97
N THR A 301 33.08 -12.82 16.46
CA THR A 301 32.80 -11.40 16.65
C THR A 301 32.75 -11.09 18.14
N ASN A 302 33.61 -10.18 18.60
CA ASN A 302 33.63 -9.79 20.00
C ASN A 302 32.35 -9.00 20.35
N PHE A 303 31.69 -9.39 21.44
CA PHE A 303 30.45 -8.77 21.90
C PHE A 303 30.67 -8.20 23.31
N GLU A 304 31.19 -6.96 23.40
CA GLU A 304 31.18 -6.21 24.66
C GLU A 304 29.81 -5.52 24.85
N THR A 305 29.14 -5.80 25.97
CA THR A 305 27.96 -5.04 26.40
C THR A 305 28.41 -3.68 26.93
N LYS A 306 28.78 -2.74 26.05
CA LYS A 306 28.92 -1.32 26.42
C LYS A 306 27.89 -0.50 25.67
N SER A 307 27.13 0.22 26.48
CA SER A 307 26.15 1.24 26.12
C SER A 307 26.72 2.24 25.12
N ALA A 308 25.90 2.57 24.13
CA ALA A 308 25.99 3.72 23.24
C ALA A 308 27.25 3.81 22.36
N GLY A 309 27.13 3.28 21.14
CA GLY A 309 27.99 3.64 20.01
C GLY A 309 28.14 2.51 19.02
N LYS A 310 27.62 2.68 17.81
CA LYS A 310 27.90 1.81 16.66
C LYS A 310 29.41 1.89 16.33
N GLN A 311 30.24 1.11 17.02
CA GLN A 311 31.55 0.72 16.51
C GLN A 311 31.41 -0.69 15.94
N VAL A 312 31.67 -0.82 14.64
CA VAL A 312 31.80 -2.12 13.98
C VAL A 312 32.99 -2.82 14.63
N VAL A 313 32.70 -3.80 15.50
CA VAL A 313 33.73 -4.57 16.20
C VAL A 313 34.42 -5.48 15.20
N PRO A 314 35.76 -5.62 15.21
CA PRO A 314 36.47 -6.50 14.28
C PRO A 314 35.98 -7.95 14.43
N SER A 315 35.53 -8.55 13.33
CA SER A 315 35.27 -9.99 13.26
C SER A 315 36.54 -10.70 12.79
N GLU A 316 36.98 -11.69 13.55
CA GLU A 316 38.11 -12.52 13.17
C GLU A 316 37.59 -13.75 12.43
N MET A 317 38.08 -13.98 11.21
CA MET A 317 37.71 -15.13 10.40
C MET A 317 38.84 -16.14 10.35
N PHE A 318 38.51 -17.41 10.55
CA PHE A 318 39.44 -18.52 10.62
C PHE A 318 38.98 -19.69 9.76
N LYS A 319 39.92 -20.45 9.19
CA LYS A 319 39.62 -21.77 8.59
C LYS A 319 39.84 -22.88 9.61
N LEU A 320 38.81 -23.67 9.84
CA LEU A 320 38.84 -24.78 10.79
C LEU A 320 39.68 -25.95 10.23
N LYS A 321 40.70 -26.39 10.97
CA LYS A 321 41.48 -27.61 10.70
C LYS A 321 40.91 -28.81 11.44
N SER A 322 40.68 -28.67 12.73
CA SER A 322 40.20 -29.75 13.59
C SER A 322 39.37 -29.21 14.76
N CYS A 323 38.41 -30.00 15.22
CA CYS A 323 37.59 -29.72 16.39
C CYS A 323 37.56 -30.98 17.27
N ILE A 324 37.89 -30.85 18.55
CA ILE A 324 38.06 -31.98 19.47
C ILE A 324 37.41 -31.63 20.80
N ARG A 325 36.59 -32.54 21.34
CA ARG A 325 36.08 -32.38 22.70
C ARG A 325 37.22 -32.43 23.71
N ARG A 326 37.28 -31.49 24.64
CA ARG A 326 38.25 -31.50 25.73
C ARG A 326 37.79 -32.46 26.85
N LYS A 327 38.73 -33.21 27.46
CA LYS A 327 38.43 -34.12 28.58
C LYS A 327 38.01 -33.30 29.82
N THR A 328 36.97 -33.76 30.53
CA THR A 328 36.43 -33.06 31.72
C THR A 328 37.50 -32.76 32.77
N ASP A 329 38.45 -33.67 32.96
CA ASP A 329 39.49 -33.55 34.01
C ASP A 329 40.67 -32.65 33.59
N SER A 330 40.68 -32.15 32.36
CA SER A 330 41.81 -31.36 31.81
C SER A 330 41.66 -29.85 31.96
N ILE A 331 40.47 -29.38 32.37
CA ILE A 331 40.21 -27.96 32.65
C ILE A 331 39.06 -27.82 33.65
N ASP A 332 39.20 -26.91 34.63
CA ASP A 332 38.15 -26.62 35.62
C ASP A 332 37.05 -25.70 35.04
N LYS A 333 36.46 -26.12 33.90
CA LYS A 333 35.34 -25.48 33.21
C LYS A 333 34.49 -26.53 32.49
N ARG A 334 33.17 -26.35 32.53
CA ARG A 334 32.21 -27.28 31.89
C ARG A 334 32.07 -26.96 30.40
N PHE A 335 31.73 -27.99 29.62
CA PHE A 335 31.34 -27.89 28.21
C PHE A 335 32.42 -27.34 27.25
N CYS A 336 33.69 -27.57 27.57
CA CYS A 336 34.80 -27.07 26.77
C CYS A 336 35.15 -27.99 25.59
N PHE A 337 35.59 -27.40 24.49
CA PHE A 337 36.13 -28.07 23.33
C PHE A 337 37.24 -27.22 22.70
N ASP A 338 38.07 -27.86 21.91
CA ASP A 338 39.26 -27.28 21.32
C ASP A 338 39.11 -27.24 19.81
N ILE A 339 39.44 -26.09 19.23
CA ILE A 339 39.57 -25.97 17.78
C ILE A 339 41.01 -25.64 17.40
N GLU A 340 41.42 -26.16 16.26
CA GLU A 340 42.65 -25.78 15.59
C GLU A 340 42.28 -25.05 14.31
N VAL A 341 42.89 -23.88 14.09
CA VAL A 341 42.63 -23.03 12.93
C VAL A 341 43.88 -22.87 12.07
N VAL A 342 43.72 -22.48 10.81
CA VAL A 342 44.84 -22.33 9.88
C VAL A 342 45.70 -21.12 10.24
N GLU A 343 45.07 -20.02 10.62
CA GLU A 343 45.67 -18.70 10.74
C GLU A 343 46.36 -18.47 12.10
N ARG A 344 46.08 -19.29 13.12
CA ARG A 344 46.72 -19.23 14.44
C ARG A 344 47.53 -20.48 14.73
N HIS A 345 48.74 -20.29 15.21
CA HIS A 345 49.59 -21.37 15.73
C HIS A 345 49.19 -21.68 17.17
N GLY A 346 48.37 -22.73 17.34
CA GLY A 346 47.96 -23.21 18.64
C GLY A 346 46.48 -23.59 18.72
N ILE A 347 46.12 -24.27 19.80
CA ILE A 347 44.74 -24.69 20.08
C ILE A 347 43.97 -23.51 20.69
N VAL A 348 42.80 -23.21 20.15
CA VAL A 348 41.84 -22.26 20.73
C VAL A 348 40.81 -23.05 21.54
N THR A 349 40.76 -22.79 22.84
CA THR A 349 39.81 -23.45 23.75
C THR A 349 38.54 -22.63 23.86
N LEU A 350 37.42 -23.26 23.56
CA LEU A 350 36.07 -22.69 23.54
C LEU A 350 35.21 -23.36 24.60
N GLN A 351 34.30 -22.60 25.20
CA GLN A 351 33.30 -23.07 26.16
C GLN A 351 31.89 -22.77 25.65
N ALA A 352 31.09 -23.82 25.53
CA ALA A 352 29.67 -23.73 25.19
C ALA A 352 28.78 -23.44 26.41
N LEU A 353 27.55 -23.02 26.16
CA LEU A 353 26.59 -22.63 27.22
C LEU A 353 25.97 -23.85 27.94
N SER A 354 25.83 -24.97 27.24
CA SER A 354 25.24 -26.22 27.75
C SER A 354 25.89 -27.45 27.10
N GLU A 355 25.65 -28.64 27.65
CA GLU A 355 26.13 -29.89 27.06
C GLU A 355 25.49 -30.16 25.69
N SER A 356 24.19 -29.88 25.53
CA SER A 356 23.50 -29.95 24.25
C SER A 356 24.11 -28.98 23.24
N ASN A 357 24.35 -27.73 23.63
CA ASN A 357 24.97 -26.72 22.77
C ASN A 357 26.38 -27.13 22.33
N ARG A 358 27.20 -27.68 23.24
CA ARG A 358 28.52 -28.23 22.90
C ARG A 358 28.42 -29.36 21.87
N ARG A 359 27.46 -30.27 22.03
CA ARG A 359 27.25 -31.40 21.11
C ARG A 359 26.92 -30.89 19.71
N LEU A 360 26.04 -29.89 19.60
CA LEU A 360 25.69 -29.25 18.33
C LEU A 360 26.90 -28.56 17.67
N TRP A 361 27.73 -27.86 18.44
CA TRP A 361 28.96 -27.25 17.94
C TRP A 361 29.97 -28.28 17.42
N LEU A 362 30.15 -29.40 18.13
CA LEU A 362 31.00 -30.50 17.66
C LEU A 362 30.43 -31.16 16.42
N GLU A 363 29.14 -31.47 16.39
CA GLU A 363 28.50 -32.09 15.22
C GLU A 363 28.61 -31.20 13.97
N ALA A 364 28.40 -29.89 14.13
CA ALA A 364 28.56 -28.93 13.03
C ALA A 364 30.01 -28.91 12.49
N MET A 365 30.99 -28.97 13.38
CA MET A 365 32.42 -28.87 13.09
C MET A 365 33.11 -30.23 12.81
N ASP A 366 32.34 -31.30 12.63
CA ASP A 366 32.85 -32.69 12.48
C ASP A 366 33.83 -33.10 13.61
N GLY A 367 33.50 -32.64 14.83
CA GLY A 367 34.31 -32.74 16.01
C GLY A 367 34.47 -34.17 16.52
N LYS A 368 35.67 -34.52 16.95
CA LYS A 368 36.00 -35.87 17.42
C LYS A 368 35.84 -35.97 18.94
N GLU A 369 35.19 -37.04 19.41
CA GLU A 369 35.23 -37.44 20.82
C GLU A 369 36.66 -37.93 21.18
N PRO A 370 37.13 -37.76 22.44
CA PRO A 370 38.43 -38.26 22.85
C PRO A 370 38.37 -39.79 22.81
N VAL A 371 39.22 -40.40 21.99
CA VAL A 371 39.18 -41.83 21.66
C VAL A 371 39.01 -42.72 22.90
N ARG A 372 37.86 -43.40 22.99
CA ARG A 372 37.71 -44.75 23.57
C ARG A 372 37.10 -45.63 22.49
N ASN A 373 37.79 -46.72 22.17
CA ASN A 373 37.46 -47.71 21.14
C ASN A 373 35.98 -48.12 21.16
N LEU A 374 35.26 -47.87 20.05
CA LEU A 374 33.95 -48.49 19.81
C LEU A 374 33.73 -48.80 18.31
N SER A 375 34.73 -49.39 17.67
CA SER A 375 34.68 -49.92 16.30
C SER A 375 33.95 -51.27 16.18
N ARG A 376 32.88 -51.52 16.94
CA ARG A 376 32.25 -52.86 17.01
C ARG A 376 30.73 -52.93 16.91
N LEU A 377 30.03 -51.86 16.54
CA LEU A 377 28.56 -51.85 16.51
C LEU A 377 27.91 -51.48 15.16
N ILE A 378 28.67 -51.43 14.07
CA ILE A 378 28.15 -51.09 12.72
C ILE A 378 28.03 -52.33 11.81
N SER A 379 28.38 -53.53 12.28
CA SER A 379 28.40 -54.75 11.45
C SER A 379 27.20 -55.69 11.64
N SER A 380 26.07 -55.24 12.18
CA SER A 380 24.89 -56.10 12.32
C SER A 380 23.59 -55.36 12.05
N LEU A 381 23.20 -55.25 10.78
CA LEU A 381 21.80 -55.17 10.32
C LEU A 381 21.73 -55.21 8.78
N PRO A 382 21.74 -56.40 8.16
CA PRO A 382 21.45 -56.56 6.74
C PRO A 382 19.98 -56.96 6.57
N LEU A 383 19.04 -56.01 6.65
CA LEU A 383 17.65 -56.28 6.25
C LEU A 383 16.88 -54.98 5.92
N LEU A 384 17.18 -54.36 4.78
CA LEU A 384 16.39 -53.25 4.21
C LEU A 384 16.54 -53.16 2.68
N GLY A 385 16.67 -54.31 2.02
CA GLY A 385 16.95 -54.42 0.58
C GLY A 385 15.74 -54.74 -0.31
N GLN A 386 14.55 -55.02 0.23
CA GLN A 386 13.44 -55.60 -0.56
C GLN A 386 12.15 -54.76 -0.64
N LEU A 387 12.18 -53.46 -0.34
CA LEU A 387 11.04 -52.54 -0.54
C LEU A 387 11.42 -51.34 -1.43
N ARG A 388 12.18 -51.58 -2.52
CA ARG A 388 12.69 -50.52 -3.40
C ARG A 388 12.03 -50.44 -4.79
N THR A 389 10.83 -50.95 -4.96
CA THR A 389 10.08 -50.77 -6.21
C THR A 389 8.72 -50.14 -5.92
N PHE A 390 8.55 -48.92 -6.42
CA PHE A 390 7.37 -48.06 -6.31
C PHE A 390 6.15 -48.44 -7.19
N PRO A 391 6.29 -49.14 -8.34
CA PRO A 391 5.13 -49.51 -9.18
C PRO A 391 3.98 -50.27 -8.47
N PRO A 392 4.22 -51.15 -7.48
CA PRO A 392 3.15 -51.85 -6.77
C PRO A 392 2.33 -50.97 -5.81
N LEU A 393 2.87 -49.83 -5.35
CA LEU A 393 2.20 -48.96 -4.36
C LEU A 393 1.18 -48.02 -5.00
N VAL A 394 1.44 -47.51 -6.22
CA VAL A 394 0.48 -46.68 -6.96
C VAL A 394 -0.73 -47.52 -7.40
N CYS A 395 -0.52 -48.76 -7.88
CA CYS A 395 -1.60 -49.68 -8.22
C CYS A 395 -2.48 -50.08 -7.01
N LEU A 396 -1.93 -50.15 -5.80
CA LEU A 396 -2.71 -50.43 -4.59
C LEU A 396 -3.60 -49.23 -4.19
N CYS A 397 -3.16 -48.02 -4.51
CA CYS A 397 -3.87 -46.78 -4.22
C CYS A 397 -4.93 -46.44 -5.26
N ASP A 398 -4.74 -46.80 -6.53
CA ASP A 398 -5.79 -46.73 -7.55
C ASP A 398 -7.00 -47.61 -7.20
N LEU A 399 -6.78 -48.76 -6.55
CA LEU A 399 -7.84 -49.70 -6.16
C LEU A 399 -8.66 -49.26 -4.93
N ILE A 400 -8.11 -48.40 -4.06
CA ILE A 400 -8.67 -48.08 -2.73
C ILE A 400 -8.99 -46.58 -2.57
N GLY A 401 -8.24 -45.69 -3.23
CA GLY A 401 -8.28 -44.25 -2.98
C GLY A 401 -9.37 -43.49 -3.72
N ILE A 402 -9.80 -43.97 -4.90
CA ILE A 402 -10.74 -43.22 -5.77
C ILE A 402 -12.12 -43.05 -5.11
N ASN A 403 -12.55 -44.03 -4.32
CA ASN A 403 -13.89 -44.07 -3.68
C ASN A 403 -13.87 -43.76 -2.17
N THR A 404 -12.70 -43.48 -1.58
CA THR A 404 -12.57 -43.30 -0.13
C THR A 404 -12.51 -41.82 0.24
N LEU A 405 -13.56 -41.34 0.90
CA LEU A 405 -13.67 -39.98 1.40
C LEU A 405 -12.62 -39.71 2.49
N GLY A 406 -11.69 -38.78 2.24
CA GLY A 406 -10.71 -38.32 3.24
C GLY A 406 -9.28 -38.86 3.11
N LEU A 407 -8.99 -39.76 2.17
CA LEU A 407 -7.64 -40.34 2.01
C LEU A 407 -6.58 -39.29 1.57
N TYR A 408 -6.97 -38.32 0.76
CA TYR A 408 -6.08 -37.29 0.21
C TYR A 408 -6.11 -35.98 0.98
N ARG A 409 -6.59 -35.91 2.23
CA ARG A 409 -6.81 -34.64 2.96
C ARG A 409 -5.66 -34.15 3.85
N ILE A 410 -4.62 -34.95 4.02
CA ILE A 410 -3.50 -34.64 4.91
C ILE A 410 -2.28 -34.25 4.07
N GLY A 411 -1.83 -33.00 4.14
CA GLY A 411 -0.57 -32.56 3.53
C GLY A 411 0.66 -33.12 4.26
N GLY A 412 1.71 -33.50 3.52
CA GLY A 412 2.91 -34.17 4.06
C GLY A 412 3.72 -33.32 5.06
N VAL A 413 3.38 -32.05 5.25
CA VAL A 413 4.07 -31.12 6.15
C VAL A 413 3.78 -31.40 7.64
N ASN A 414 2.64 -32.02 7.95
CA ASN A 414 2.24 -32.36 9.33
C ASN A 414 2.63 -33.78 9.75
N SER A 415 3.11 -34.62 8.83
CA SER A 415 3.62 -35.94 9.14
C SER A 415 5.10 -35.87 9.51
N LYS A 416 5.42 -36.02 10.80
CA LYS A 416 6.78 -36.36 11.23
C LYS A 416 7.24 -37.61 10.45
N PRO A 417 8.49 -37.70 9.99
CA PRO A 417 9.00 -38.93 9.44
C PRO A 417 8.96 -39.98 10.55
N LEU A 418 7.99 -40.90 10.47
CA LEU A 418 7.85 -41.98 11.43
C LEU A 418 8.94 -43.01 11.13
N LEU A 419 10.17 -42.74 11.59
CA LEU A 419 11.26 -43.70 11.66
C LEU A 419 11.05 -44.67 12.84
N SER A 420 9.84 -45.23 12.97
CA SER A 420 9.55 -46.35 13.86
C SER A 420 8.85 -47.46 13.06
N LEU A 421 9.65 -48.37 12.51
CA LEU A 421 9.20 -49.66 12.00
C LEU A 421 8.68 -50.52 13.17
N SER A 422 7.47 -50.26 13.67
CA SER A 422 6.80 -51.14 14.63
C SER A 422 5.35 -50.72 14.90
N LEU A 423 4.47 -50.72 13.90
CA LEU A 423 3.02 -50.67 14.12
C LEU A 423 2.30 -51.62 13.15
N PRO A 424 1.35 -52.47 13.62
CA PRO A 424 0.55 -53.33 12.76
C PRO A 424 -0.33 -52.49 11.83
N PHE A 425 -0.40 -52.87 10.56
CA PHE A 425 -1.27 -52.29 9.54
C PHE A 425 -2.75 -52.51 9.91
N THR A 426 -3.34 -51.62 10.72
CA THR A 426 -4.79 -51.64 11.03
C THR A 426 -5.52 -50.35 10.70
N HIS A 427 -4.80 -49.29 10.28
CA HIS A 427 -5.39 -48.09 9.70
C HIS A 427 -4.68 -47.74 8.38
N SER A 428 -5.45 -47.61 7.30
CA SER A 428 -4.96 -47.26 5.97
C SER A 428 -4.15 -45.96 6.02
N PRO A 429 -2.82 -45.98 5.78
CA PRO A 429 -2.01 -44.76 5.81
C PRO A 429 -2.40 -43.85 4.64
N SER A 430 -2.43 -42.52 4.87
CA SER A 430 -2.74 -41.56 3.81
C SER A 430 -1.65 -41.57 2.73
N LEU A 431 -2.04 -41.34 1.47
CA LEU A 431 -1.12 -41.36 0.32
C LEU A 431 0.07 -40.40 0.51
N SER A 432 -0.17 -39.26 1.17
CA SER A 432 0.85 -38.28 1.52
C SER A 432 1.93 -38.82 2.46
N VAL A 433 1.59 -39.71 3.39
CA VAL A 433 2.55 -40.37 4.29
C VAL A 433 3.38 -41.38 3.50
N ILE A 434 2.74 -42.14 2.60
CA ILE A 434 3.41 -43.11 1.71
C ILE A 434 4.38 -42.40 0.75
N LEU A 435 3.98 -41.28 0.14
CA LEU A 435 4.85 -40.46 -0.70
C LEU A 435 5.99 -39.82 0.10
N SER A 436 5.71 -39.29 1.28
CA SER A 436 6.74 -38.68 2.15
C SER A 436 7.80 -39.70 2.56
N LEU A 437 7.39 -40.94 2.89
CA LEU A 437 8.31 -42.04 3.20
C LEU A 437 9.15 -42.44 1.98
N SER A 438 8.58 -42.39 0.79
CA SER A 438 9.23 -42.88 -0.43
C SER A 438 10.15 -41.85 -1.08
N LEU A 439 9.80 -40.56 -0.97
CA LEU A 439 10.67 -39.43 -1.28
C LEU A 439 11.85 -39.35 -0.28
N SER A 440 11.64 -39.75 0.98
CA SER A 440 12.72 -39.86 1.98
C SER A 440 13.67 -41.05 1.73
N LEU A 441 13.22 -42.08 1.00
CA LEU A 441 14.00 -43.29 0.69
C LEU A 441 14.76 -43.21 -0.64
N SER A 442 14.50 -42.21 -1.48
CA SER A 442 15.27 -41.94 -2.71
C SER A 442 16.29 -40.82 -2.47
N PRO A 443 17.59 -41.03 -2.70
CA PRO A 443 18.60 -40.01 -2.49
C PRO A 443 18.46 -38.91 -3.55
N PHE A 444 17.92 -37.75 -3.17
CA PHE A 444 18.03 -36.52 -3.95
C PHE A 444 19.43 -35.91 -3.72
N PRO A 445 20.32 -35.84 -4.73
CA PRO A 445 21.58 -35.13 -4.59
C PRO A 445 21.37 -33.61 -4.70
N ASP A 446 22.21 -32.84 -4.02
CA ASP A 446 22.21 -31.36 -3.86
C ASP A 446 22.03 -30.50 -5.14
N GLN A 447 22.02 -31.08 -6.34
CA GLN A 447 21.83 -30.35 -7.61
C GLN A 447 20.39 -29.84 -7.82
N CYS A 448 19.38 -30.48 -7.21
CA CYS A 448 17.99 -30.03 -7.35
C CYS A 448 17.74 -28.65 -6.68
N GLY A 449 18.39 -28.34 -5.56
CA GLY A 449 18.18 -27.07 -4.83
C GLY A 449 18.59 -25.81 -5.63
N ALA A 450 19.61 -25.93 -6.48
CA ALA A 450 20.03 -24.85 -7.39
C ALA A 450 19.05 -24.68 -8.57
N ILE A 451 18.48 -25.79 -9.04
CA ILE A 451 17.44 -25.79 -10.07
C ILE A 451 16.16 -25.16 -9.50
N TYR A 452 15.74 -25.51 -8.28
CA TYR A 452 14.58 -24.93 -7.60
C TYR A 452 14.67 -23.41 -7.35
N ARG A 453 15.87 -22.87 -7.06
CA ARG A 453 16.06 -21.41 -6.97
C ARG A 453 15.92 -20.69 -8.33
N LYS A 454 16.33 -21.35 -9.43
CA LYS A 454 16.09 -20.86 -10.81
C LYS A 454 14.63 -21.04 -11.27
N TYR A 455 13.91 -22.04 -10.74
CA TYR A 455 12.46 -22.25 -10.92
C TYR A 455 11.66 -21.05 -10.39
N GLN A 456 12.03 -20.54 -9.22
CA GLN A 456 11.29 -19.52 -8.50
C GLN A 456 11.33 -18.14 -9.19
N ILE A 457 12.53 -17.71 -9.60
CA ILE A 457 12.76 -16.40 -10.23
C ILE A 457 12.09 -16.30 -11.62
N ASN A 458 12.00 -17.39 -12.38
CA ASN A 458 11.47 -17.33 -13.74
C ASN A 458 9.94 -17.32 -13.78
N VAL A 459 9.24 -18.07 -12.94
CA VAL A 459 7.78 -18.25 -13.07
C VAL A 459 6.99 -17.09 -12.45
N GLU A 460 7.57 -16.34 -11.49
CA GLU A 460 6.99 -15.10 -10.95
C GLU A 460 6.82 -13.99 -12.02
N LEU A 461 7.55 -14.08 -13.13
CA LEU A 461 7.56 -13.07 -14.21
C LEU A 461 6.57 -13.35 -15.36
N TYR A 462 5.93 -14.53 -15.41
CA TYR A 462 5.07 -14.93 -16.55
C TYR A 462 3.58 -15.00 -16.16
N THR A 463 2.66 -14.67 -17.08
CA THR A 463 1.19 -14.75 -16.88
C THR A 463 0.51 -15.63 -17.94
N GLY A 464 -0.53 -16.38 -17.52
CA GLY A 464 -1.33 -17.21 -18.43
C GLY A 464 -0.57 -18.40 -19.04
N SER A 465 -0.72 -18.62 -20.35
CA SER A 465 -0.16 -19.78 -21.08
C SER A 465 1.38 -19.87 -21.03
N THR A 466 2.08 -18.72 -21.01
CA THR A 466 3.55 -18.68 -20.89
C THR A 466 4.06 -19.26 -19.56
N ARG A 467 3.24 -19.26 -18.52
CA ARG A 467 3.55 -19.87 -17.22
C ARG A 467 3.51 -21.40 -17.27
N SER A 468 2.57 -21.97 -18.03
CA SER A 468 2.45 -23.42 -18.26
C SER A 468 3.66 -23.96 -19.00
N MET A 469 4.05 -23.31 -20.11
CA MET A 469 5.25 -23.62 -20.88
C MET A 469 6.51 -23.64 -20.02
N ALA A 470 6.69 -22.61 -19.18
CA ALA A 470 7.84 -22.49 -18.30
C ALA A 470 7.88 -23.63 -17.27
N VAL A 471 6.75 -23.97 -16.66
CA VAL A 471 6.64 -25.09 -15.70
C VAL A 471 6.99 -26.42 -16.37
N HIS A 472 6.49 -26.69 -17.57
CA HIS A 472 6.78 -27.93 -18.29
C HIS A 472 8.23 -28.04 -18.77
N ALA A 473 8.79 -26.97 -19.35
CA ALA A 473 10.20 -26.94 -19.76
C ALA A 473 11.16 -27.18 -18.58
N LEU A 474 10.72 -26.86 -17.37
CA LEU A 474 11.45 -27.11 -16.14
C LEU A 474 11.32 -28.57 -15.65
N VAL A 475 10.13 -29.20 -15.73
CA VAL A 475 9.96 -30.63 -15.43
C VAL A 475 10.85 -31.50 -16.34
N HIS A 476 11.01 -31.13 -17.61
CA HIS A 476 11.92 -31.82 -18.54
C HIS A 476 13.41 -31.68 -18.21
N LYS A 477 13.80 -30.76 -17.32
CA LYS A 477 15.18 -30.62 -16.82
C LYS A 477 15.45 -31.46 -15.57
N LEU A 478 14.44 -32.17 -15.05
CA LEU A 478 14.62 -33.10 -13.94
C LEU A 478 15.37 -34.36 -14.40
N PRO A 479 16.15 -35.02 -13.52
CA PRO A 479 16.74 -36.32 -13.83
C PRO A 479 15.68 -37.36 -14.23
N GLU A 480 15.99 -38.27 -15.16
CA GLU A 480 15.02 -39.18 -15.79
C GLU A 480 14.15 -39.95 -14.79
N ARG A 481 14.76 -40.52 -13.74
CA ARG A 481 14.03 -41.24 -12.67
C ARG A 481 13.06 -40.37 -11.88
N ASN A 482 13.36 -39.09 -11.73
CA ASN A 482 12.52 -38.13 -11.02
C ASN A 482 11.39 -37.63 -11.91
N LYS A 483 11.66 -37.48 -13.20
CA LYS A 483 10.65 -37.16 -14.22
C LYS A 483 9.62 -38.29 -14.35
N GLU A 484 10.06 -39.55 -14.49
CA GLU A 484 9.19 -40.73 -14.51
C GLU A 484 8.32 -40.83 -13.24
N MET A 485 8.90 -40.56 -12.07
CA MET A 485 8.17 -40.54 -10.79
C MET A 485 7.11 -39.43 -10.77
N MET A 486 7.48 -38.23 -11.23
CA MET A 486 6.58 -37.08 -11.27
C MET A 486 5.43 -37.33 -12.26
N GLU A 487 5.69 -37.92 -13.42
CA GLU A 487 4.67 -38.30 -14.40
C GLU A 487 3.66 -39.32 -13.86
N LEU A 488 4.14 -40.38 -13.21
CA LEU A 488 3.27 -41.39 -12.59
C LEU A 488 2.38 -40.78 -11.50
N LEU A 489 2.94 -39.87 -10.71
CA LEU A 489 2.21 -39.20 -9.64
C LEU A 489 1.15 -38.23 -10.19
N ILE A 490 1.52 -37.35 -11.12
CA ILE A 490 0.55 -36.38 -11.68
C ILE A 490 -0.56 -37.14 -12.42
N LYS A 491 -0.27 -38.23 -13.14
CA LYS A 491 -1.28 -39.11 -13.76
C LYS A 491 -2.31 -39.64 -12.74
N HIS A 492 -1.82 -40.07 -11.59
CA HIS A 492 -2.68 -40.52 -10.49
C HIS A 492 -3.53 -39.36 -9.94
N LEU A 493 -2.96 -38.19 -9.71
CA LEU A 493 -3.68 -37.01 -9.22
C LEU A 493 -4.76 -36.51 -10.20
N VAL A 494 -4.50 -36.59 -11.51
CA VAL A 494 -5.52 -36.34 -12.54
C VAL A 494 -6.68 -37.31 -12.39
N THR A 495 -6.39 -38.61 -12.26
CA THR A 495 -7.42 -39.65 -12.05
C THR A 495 -8.23 -39.42 -10.76
N VAL A 496 -7.60 -38.95 -9.70
CA VAL A 496 -8.30 -38.58 -8.44
C VAL A 496 -9.21 -37.37 -8.64
N SER A 497 -8.72 -36.35 -9.36
CA SER A 497 -9.46 -35.09 -9.61
C SER A 497 -10.70 -35.28 -10.49
N THR A 498 -10.67 -36.21 -11.45
CA THR A 498 -11.83 -36.54 -12.30
C THR A 498 -12.97 -37.20 -11.54
N HIS A 499 -12.70 -37.76 -10.36
CA HIS A 499 -13.69 -38.34 -9.44
C HIS A 499 -14.05 -37.39 -8.28
N SER A 500 -13.75 -36.09 -8.43
CA SER A 500 -13.97 -35.06 -7.40
C SER A 500 -15.41 -34.94 -6.90
N GLN A 501 -16.41 -35.34 -7.70
CA GLN A 501 -17.81 -35.38 -7.27
C GLN A 501 -18.05 -36.37 -6.10
N PHE A 502 -17.20 -37.39 -5.94
CA PHE A 502 -17.33 -38.41 -4.90
C PHE A 502 -16.27 -38.25 -3.79
N ASN A 503 -15.02 -37.98 -4.14
CA ASN A 503 -13.93 -37.87 -3.18
C ASN A 503 -13.70 -36.42 -2.66
N LEU A 504 -14.37 -35.43 -3.27
CA LEU A 504 -14.28 -33.99 -2.95
C LEU A 504 -12.88 -33.37 -3.16
N MET A 505 -12.02 -34.03 -3.93
CA MET A 505 -10.67 -33.58 -4.24
C MET A 505 -10.64 -32.88 -5.61
N THR A 506 -10.88 -31.58 -5.63
CA THR A 506 -10.66 -30.75 -6.82
C THR A 506 -9.16 -30.59 -7.10
N VAL A 507 -8.80 -30.13 -8.31
CA VAL A 507 -7.39 -29.89 -8.68
C VAL A 507 -6.71 -28.95 -7.69
N SER A 508 -7.41 -27.89 -7.26
CA SER A 508 -6.88 -26.97 -6.25
C SER A 508 -6.71 -27.61 -4.86
N ASN A 509 -7.65 -28.46 -4.43
CA ASN A 509 -7.50 -29.19 -3.17
C ASN A 509 -6.30 -30.14 -3.19
N LEU A 510 -5.99 -30.74 -4.35
CA LEU A 510 -4.80 -31.57 -4.55
C LEU A 510 -3.53 -30.71 -4.59
N GLY A 511 -3.56 -29.55 -5.24
CA GLY A 511 -2.48 -28.56 -5.25
C GLY A 511 -2.04 -28.15 -3.86
N VAL A 512 -3.00 -27.82 -2.98
CA VAL A 512 -2.74 -27.45 -1.58
C VAL A 512 -2.03 -28.56 -0.78
N ILE A 513 -2.26 -29.82 -1.13
CA ILE A 513 -1.80 -30.98 -0.34
C ILE A 513 -0.48 -31.51 -0.87
N PHE A 514 -0.33 -31.54 -2.19
CA PHE A 514 0.85 -32.06 -2.86
C PHE A 514 1.89 -30.99 -3.17
N GLY A 515 1.52 -29.71 -3.31
CA GLY A 515 2.44 -28.58 -3.52
C GLY A 515 3.58 -28.54 -2.48
N PRO A 516 3.26 -28.48 -1.17
CA PRO A 516 4.27 -28.47 -0.11
C PRO A 516 5.03 -29.79 0.04
N THR A 517 4.42 -30.90 -0.39
CA THR A 517 4.99 -32.25 -0.28
C THR A 517 6.03 -32.52 -1.38
N LEU A 518 5.80 -32.00 -2.59
CA LEU A 518 6.65 -32.24 -3.77
C LEU A 518 7.75 -31.20 -3.95
N MET A 519 7.54 -29.97 -3.48
CA MET A 519 8.44 -28.84 -3.75
C MET A 519 8.99 -28.20 -2.48
N ARG A 520 9.28 -29.04 -1.48
CA ARG A 520 9.76 -28.60 -0.17
C ARG A 520 11.10 -27.85 -0.30
N SER A 521 11.13 -26.60 0.16
CA SER A 521 12.36 -25.85 0.42
C SER A 521 13.15 -26.53 1.55
N GLN A 522 14.48 -26.67 1.41
CA GLN A 522 15.36 -27.09 2.52
C GLN A 522 15.48 -26.02 3.61
N GLU A 523 15.14 -24.76 3.32
CA GLU A 523 15.25 -23.62 4.25
C GLU A 523 13.87 -23.26 4.84
N GLU A 524 13.79 -23.16 6.17
CA GLU A 524 12.57 -22.87 6.95
C GLU A 524 12.44 -21.38 7.33
N THR A 525 12.64 -20.46 6.39
CA THR A 525 12.52 -19.00 6.62
C THR A 525 11.09 -18.49 6.37
N VAL A 526 10.74 -17.30 6.90
CA VAL A 526 9.43 -16.65 6.65
C VAL A 526 9.21 -16.36 5.17
N ALA A 527 10.28 -15.96 4.45
CA ALA A 527 10.27 -15.83 2.99
C ALA A 527 9.95 -17.16 2.29
N ALA A 528 10.47 -18.30 2.77
CA ALA A 528 10.13 -19.62 2.24
C ALA A 528 8.67 -20.03 2.52
N MET A 529 8.06 -19.56 3.62
CA MET A 529 6.64 -19.80 3.93
C MET A 529 5.69 -18.99 3.05
N MET A 530 6.09 -17.82 2.56
CA MET A 530 5.31 -17.02 1.58
C MET A 530 5.20 -17.70 0.19
N ASN A 531 6.07 -18.68 -0.09
CA ASN A 531 6.13 -19.40 -1.38
C ASN A 531 5.19 -20.61 -1.48
N ILE A 532 4.45 -20.97 -0.42
CA ILE A 532 3.52 -22.12 -0.42
C ILE A 532 2.40 -21.93 -1.46
N LYS A 533 1.91 -20.70 -1.64
CA LYS A 533 0.88 -20.40 -2.65
C LYS A 533 1.37 -20.71 -4.06
N PHE A 534 2.64 -20.39 -4.35
CA PHE A 534 3.27 -20.68 -5.63
C PHE A 534 3.44 -22.19 -5.85
N GLN A 535 3.79 -22.93 -4.80
CA GLN A 535 3.94 -24.38 -4.88
C GLN A 535 2.63 -25.10 -5.24
N ASN A 536 1.51 -24.61 -4.71
CA ASN A 536 0.19 -25.14 -5.02
C ASN A 536 -0.17 -24.89 -6.48
N ILE A 537 0.07 -23.67 -6.96
CA ILE A 537 -0.21 -23.26 -8.36
C ILE A 537 0.57 -24.12 -9.35
N VAL A 538 1.84 -24.44 -9.09
CA VAL A 538 2.63 -25.30 -9.99
C VAL A 538 2.03 -26.71 -10.07
N VAL A 539 1.61 -27.29 -8.95
CA VAL A 539 0.96 -28.62 -8.94
C VAL A 539 -0.42 -28.57 -9.61
N GLU A 540 -1.18 -27.50 -9.43
CA GLU A 540 -2.44 -27.26 -10.14
C GLU A 540 -2.20 -27.21 -11.66
N ILE A 541 -1.25 -26.41 -12.13
CA ILE A 541 -0.87 -26.31 -13.55
C ILE A 541 -0.48 -27.69 -14.11
N LEU A 542 0.31 -28.48 -13.37
CA LEU A 542 0.73 -29.81 -13.80
C LEU A 542 -0.44 -30.79 -13.94
N ILE A 543 -1.45 -30.70 -13.05
CA ILE A 543 -2.64 -31.55 -13.10
C ILE A 543 -3.58 -31.07 -14.23
N GLU A 544 -3.87 -29.76 -14.32
CA GLU A 544 -4.79 -29.19 -15.32
C GLU A 544 -4.29 -29.31 -16.75
N ASN A 545 -2.96 -29.27 -16.93
CA ASN A 545 -2.32 -29.38 -18.24
C ASN A 545 -1.74 -30.77 -18.50
N PHE A 546 -1.95 -31.77 -17.64
CA PHE A 546 -1.34 -33.10 -17.81
C PHE A 546 -1.61 -33.73 -19.20
N ASP A 547 -2.83 -33.54 -19.73
CA ASP A 547 -3.20 -34.04 -21.07
C ASP A 547 -2.83 -33.05 -22.21
N LYS A 548 -2.70 -31.76 -21.89
CA LYS A 548 -2.26 -30.69 -22.83
C LYS A 548 -0.73 -30.60 -22.96
N ALA A 549 -0.02 -31.17 -21.99
CA ALA A 549 1.43 -31.27 -21.85
C ALA A 549 2.11 -32.18 -22.90
N ARG A 550 1.39 -32.50 -23.97
CA ARG A 550 1.87 -33.34 -25.06
C ARG A 550 1.70 -32.63 -26.39
N GLU A 551 1.47 -31.32 -26.34
CA GLU A 551 1.33 -30.49 -27.51
C GLU A 551 2.66 -29.80 -27.83
N PHE A 552 3.18 -30.10 -29.02
CA PHE A 552 4.36 -29.44 -29.55
C PHE A 552 3.92 -28.54 -30.70
N LEU A 553 4.54 -27.37 -30.80
CA LEU A 553 4.38 -26.46 -31.93
C LEU A 553 5.53 -26.64 -32.90
N ALA A 554 5.23 -26.83 -34.19
CA ALA A 554 6.23 -26.75 -35.24
C ALA A 554 6.76 -25.32 -35.38
N MET A 555 8.04 -25.11 -35.06
CA MET A 555 8.73 -23.84 -35.29
C MET A 555 9.15 -23.67 -36.74
N TYR A 556 9.29 -24.78 -37.47
CA TYR A 556 9.65 -24.84 -38.88
C TYR A 556 8.75 -25.85 -39.58
N SER A 557 8.51 -25.67 -40.88
CA SER A 557 7.85 -26.69 -41.70
C SER A 557 8.79 -27.84 -42.00
N CYS A 558 8.27 -29.06 -42.05
CA CYS A 558 8.99 -30.27 -42.44
C CYS A 558 8.23 -30.99 -43.55
N GLU A 559 8.94 -31.44 -44.58
CA GLU A 559 8.42 -32.42 -45.54
C GLU A 559 9.10 -33.76 -45.24
N ALA A 560 8.31 -34.81 -44.98
CA ALA A 560 8.81 -36.14 -44.67
C ALA A 560 9.57 -36.71 -45.86
N GLU A 561 10.80 -37.17 -45.63
CA GLU A 561 11.61 -37.88 -46.64
C GLU A 561 11.31 -39.38 -46.63
N HIS A 562 10.85 -39.91 -45.49
CA HIS A 562 10.51 -41.33 -45.31
C HIS A 562 9.07 -41.55 -44.83
N SER A 563 8.53 -42.74 -45.12
CA SER A 563 7.12 -43.10 -44.84
C SER A 563 6.73 -43.13 -43.35
N HIS A 564 7.71 -43.12 -42.46
CA HIS A 564 7.53 -43.13 -41.01
C HIS A 564 7.72 -41.74 -40.38
N GLU A 565 8.05 -40.72 -41.16
CA GLU A 565 8.14 -39.32 -40.75
C GLU A 565 6.83 -38.56 -41.07
N LEU A 566 6.57 -37.45 -40.36
CA LEU A 566 5.40 -36.60 -40.63
C LEU A 566 5.79 -35.34 -41.41
N SER A 567 5.02 -35.03 -42.46
CA SER A 567 5.04 -33.71 -43.09
C SER A 567 4.10 -32.76 -42.36
N PHE A 568 4.56 -31.55 -42.05
CA PHE A 568 3.78 -30.56 -41.32
C PHE A 568 4.21 -29.12 -41.64
N PRO A 569 3.27 -28.16 -41.66
CA PRO A 569 3.60 -26.74 -41.82
C PRO A 569 4.09 -26.11 -40.50
N GLN A 570 4.79 -24.97 -40.60
CA GLN A 570 5.11 -24.15 -39.45
C GLN A 570 3.83 -23.72 -38.72
N GLY A 571 3.82 -23.82 -37.39
CA GLY A 571 2.65 -23.58 -36.54
C GLY A 571 1.74 -24.81 -36.35
N ALA A 572 2.10 -25.98 -36.87
CA ALA A 572 1.37 -27.22 -36.62
C ALA A 572 1.43 -27.64 -35.14
N LEU A 573 0.28 -28.07 -34.62
CA LEU A 573 0.11 -28.60 -33.28
C LEU A 573 0.17 -30.14 -33.31
N PHE A 574 1.11 -30.70 -32.57
CA PHE A 574 1.24 -32.15 -32.40
C PHE A 574 0.54 -32.62 -31.13
N SER A 575 0.20 -33.91 -31.05
CA SER A 575 -0.39 -34.54 -29.87
C SER A 575 0.28 -35.90 -29.64
N ASN A 576 0.14 -36.50 -28.45
CA ASN A 576 0.71 -37.82 -28.14
C ASN A 576 2.21 -37.95 -28.46
N VAL A 577 3.01 -37.01 -27.95
CA VAL A 577 4.46 -36.97 -28.21
C VAL A 577 5.24 -37.86 -27.24
N TYR A 578 6.15 -38.68 -27.77
CA TYR A 578 7.00 -39.62 -27.03
C TYR A 578 8.46 -39.55 -27.52
N PRO A 579 9.44 -39.85 -26.66
CA PRO A 579 10.84 -39.98 -27.09
C PRO A 579 10.98 -41.08 -28.15
N SER A 580 11.68 -40.80 -29.25
CA SER A 580 12.05 -41.83 -30.21
C SER A 580 13.26 -42.62 -29.72
N ILE A 581 13.43 -43.83 -30.24
CA ILE A 581 14.66 -44.62 -30.07
C ILE A 581 15.81 -43.98 -30.88
N GLU A 582 15.48 -43.21 -31.92
CA GLU A 582 16.45 -42.49 -32.75
C GLU A 582 16.81 -41.13 -32.14
N PRO A 583 18.09 -40.88 -31.81
CA PRO A 583 18.52 -39.61 -31.24
C PRO A 583 18.22 -38.42 -32.16
N GLY A 584 17.63 -37.35 -31.60
CA GLY A 584 17.26 -36.15 -32.36
C GLY A 584 15.88 -36.23 -33.05
N TRP A 585 15.15 -37.33 -32.85
CA TRP A 585 13.78 -37.51 -33.34
C TRP A 585 12.82 -37.77 -32.18
N ILE A 586 11.56 -37.40 -32.38
CA ILE A 586 10.47 -37.63 -31.44
C ILE A 586 9.25 -38.15 -32.20
N GLN A 587 8.51 -39.06 -31.59
CA GLN A 587 7.31 -39.63 -32.19
C GLN A 587 6.10 -38.80 -31.78
N ALA A 588 5.28 -38.37 -32.73
CA ALA A 588 4.16 -37.48 -32.49
C ALA A 588 2.96 -37.83 -33.38
N THR A 589 1.76 -37.37 -33.02
CA THR A 589 0.54 -37.48 -33.83
C THR A 589 0.12 -36.12 -34.38
N PHE A 590 0.02 -36.00 -35.71
CA PHE A 590 -0.50 -34.83 -36.43
C PHE A 590 -1.66 -35.24 -37.34
N GLN A 591 -2.81 -34.56 -37.22
CA GLN A 591 -4.02 -34.84 -38.01
C GLN A 591 -4.42 -36.34 -38.06
N GLY A 592 -4.26 -37.05 -36.94
CA GLY A 592 -4.61 -38.47 -36.82
C GLY A 592 -3.58 -39.47 -37.36
N LYS A 593 -2.41 -39.01 -37.85
CA LYS A 593 -1.28 -39.87 -38.25
C LYS A 593 -0.14 -39.75 -37.25
N THR A 594 0.41 -40.89 -36.82
CA THR A 594 1.57 -40.95 -35.92
C THR A 594 2.83 -41.26 -36.71
N GLY A 595 3.89 -40.47 -36.51
CA GLY A 595 5.19 -40.65 -37.14
C GLY A 595 6.28 -39.84 -36.45
N LEU A 596 7.50 -39.90 -36.96
CA LEU A 596 8.66 -39.19 -36.41
C LEU A 596 8.71 -37.74 -36.91
N ILE A 597 9.11 -36.85 -36.01
CA ILE A 597 9.39 -35.45 -36.31
C ILE A 597 10.77 -35.05 -35.70
N PRO A 598 11.53 -34.14 -36.33
CA PRO A 598 12.81 -33.70 -35.79
C PRO A 598 12.63 -32.93 -34.47
N GLU A 599 13.37 -33.31 -33.43
CA GLU A 599 13.25 -32.71 -32.09
C GLU A 599 13.61 -31.21 -32.10
N ASN A 600 14.55 -30.81 -32.96
CA ASN A 600 14.97 -29.42 -33.11
C ASN A 600 13.99 -28.55 -33.91
N TYR A 601 12.95 -29.13 -34.53
CA TYR A 601 11.98 -28.40 -35.36
C TYR A 601 10.75 -27.96 -34.60
N VAL A 602 10.62 -28.42 -33.36
CA VAL A 602 9.45 -28.17 -32.54
C VAL A 602 9.83 -27.55 -31.21
N VAL A 603 8.90 -26.78 -30.66
CA VAL A 603 8.98 -26.25 -29.30
C VAL A 603 7.80 -26.78 -28.51
N TYR A 604 8.02 -27.05 -27.25
CA TYR A 604 6.98 -27.47 -26.33
C TYR A 604 6.03 -26.28 -26.02
N LEU A 605 4.72 -26.51 -25.98
CA LEU A 605 3.68 -25.50 -25.70
C LEU A 605 3.15 -25.44 -24.28
#